data_AF-A0A933FNV5-F1
#
_entry.id   AF-A0A933FNV5-F1
#
_cell.length_a   1.000
_cell.length_b   1.000
_cell.length_c   1.000
_cell.angle_alpha   90.00
_cell.angle_beta   90.00
_cell.angle_gamma   90.00
#
_symmetry.space_group_name_H-M   'P 1'
#
loop_
_entity.id
_entity.type
_entity.pdbx_description
1 polymer ?
#
loop_
_entity_poly.entity_id
_entity_poly.type
_entity_poly.pdbx_seq_one_letter_code
_entity_poly.pdbx_strand_id
1 'polypeptide(L)'
;MSQVHFIDTTLRDGQQSLWALGMRTGVMLAVAEQMDQCGFEGIEFVVNAMLKKYVREQKEDPLDWFRLGAKRFKKTRLVYHGGLHGGFEKIPSCIYPILIKFVVAHGITVTRTSDCWNDFASFKEEVDGMRKLGMETVANVIYTVSPRHNDEYYAQKAREAAAIRPYRICFKDVGGLLTPERTRSLIPLILKNIGDVPLEFHAHCNNGLAPLCCLEAIKLGVRFIHTAIPPLANGSSQPSVFNVANNARALGYTPCIDEKAIKPIEEYLTFVAKREGLPIGKPLAYDHSQYLHQVPGGMISNLRHQLRLVGMEDRLQATLEEAARVRAEFGYPIMVTPLSQFVGSQAAVNVIVGARYKEVTDQVIQYALGMWGREAPSLMDPDVRDKILSRPRARELEAWVPPEPSIEEVRRKFGGPGVSDEELVLRVYAGVDAVKALFAAGPRGEYPSATQPWALLVEELAKRRKYTHIHIEKPGFSLTLGTNESRPTGSG
;
A
#
# COMPACT_ATOMS: atom_id res chain seq x y z
N MET A 1 -15.96 9.16 28.51
CA MET A 1 -15.88 8.09 27.49
C MET A 1 -14.50 8.12 26.87
N SER A 2 -13.87 6.97 26.59
CA SER A 2 -12.53 6.95 25.98
C SER A 2 -12.59 7.37 24.51
N GLN A 3 -11.65 8.22 24.09
CA GLN A 3 -11.52 8.70 22.72
C GLN A 3 -10.94 7.62 21.79
N VAL A 4 -11.38 7.56 20.53
CA VAL A 4 -10.82 6.68 19.50
C VAL A 4 -10.41 7.52 18.31
N HIS A 5 -9.14 7.43 17.93
CA HIS A 5 -8.49 8.18 16.87
C HIS A 5 -8.36 7.32 15.62
N PHE A 6 -8.43 7.95 14.45
CA PHE A 6 -8.42 7.26 13.16
C PHE A 6 -7.22 7.69 12.32
N ILE A 7 -6.55 6.70 11.73
CA ILE A 7 -5.50 6.90 10.72
C ILE A 7 -6.11 6.54 9.38
N ASP A 8 -6.17 7.51 8.47
CA ASP A 8 -6.71 7.29 7.13
C ASP A 8 -5.71 6.55 6.25
N THR A 9 -6.18 5.55 5.51
CA THR A 9 -5.39 4.83 4.52
C THR A 9 -5.84 5.08 3.08
N THR A 10 -6.85 5.92 2.84
CA THR A 10 -7.54 6.11 1.55
C THR A 10 -6.59 6.48 0.43
N LEU A 11 -5.75 7.49 0.65
CA LEU A 11 -4.83 8.03 -0.36
C LEU A 11 -3.61 7.13 -0.62
N ARG A 12 -3.41 6.07 0.16
CA ARG A 12 -2.30 5.12 0.00
C ARG A 12 -2.81 3.68 -0.08
N ASP A 13 -3.05 3.03 1.05
CA ASP A 13 -3.39 1.60 1.09
C ASP A 13 -4.75 1.29 0.48
N GLY A 14 -5.73 2.19 0.64
CA GLY A 14 -7.06 2.09 0.06
C GLY A 14 -7.00 1.97 -1.45
N GLN A 15 -6.44 2.99 -2.10
CA GLN A 15 -6.24 2.95 -3.55
C GLN A 15 -5.25 1.88 -4.02
N GLN A 16 -4.26 1.51 -3.20
CA GLN A 16 -3.36 0.40 -3.52
C GLN A 16 -4.12 -0.92 -3.57
N SER A 17 -5.01 -1.14 -2.61
CA SER A 17 -5.76 -2.39 -2.45
C SER A 17 -6.87 -2.55 -3.49
N LEU A 18 -7.57 -1.47 -3.82
CA LEU A 18 -8.75 -1.53 -4.70
C LEU A 18 -8.48 -1.02 -6.11
N TRP A 19 -7.62 -0.02 -6.28
CA TRP A 19 -7.35 0.63 -7.57
C TRP A 19 -5.91 0.38 -8.06
N ALA A 20 -5.15 -0.51 -7.41
CA ALA A 20 -3.77 -0.81 -7.73
C ALA A 20 -2.87 0.44 -7.82
N LEU A 21 -3.06 1.42 -6.93
CA LEU A 21 -2.43 2.75 -6.95
C LEU A 21 -2.79 3.58 -8.21
N GLY A 22 -3.98 3.37 -8.77
CA GLY A 22 -4.47 4.01 -9.99
C GLY A 22 -5.05 5.41 -9.80
N MET A 23 -5.15 5.92 -8.57
CA MET A 23 -5.65 7.27 -8.34
C MET A 23 -4.66 8.29 -8.91
N ARG A 24 -5.17 9.22 -9.72
CA ARG A 24 -4.38 10.31 -10.28
C ARG A 24 -4.13 11.40 -9.25
N THR A 25 -3.03 12.13 -9.39
CA THR A 25 -2.66 13.24 -8.49
C THR A 25 -3.79 14.26 -8.35
N GLY A 26 -4.48 14.58 -9.45
CA GLY A 26 -5.60 15.52 -9.42
C GLY A 26 -6.78 15.10 -8.56
N VAL A 27 -7.10 13.80 -8.56
CA VAL A 27 -8.16 13.24 -7.71
C VAL A 27 -7.76 13.34 -6.23
N MET A 28 -6.50 13.05 -5.91
CA MET A 28 -5.98 13.21 -4.54
C MET A 28 -5.99 14.69 -4.09
N LEU A 29 -5.57 15.60 -4.97
CA LEU A 29 -5.57 17.05 -4.72
C LEU A 29 -6.98 17.59 -4.46
N ALA A 30 -7.99 17.05 -5.16
CA ALA A 30 -9.37 17.50 -5.04
C ALA A 30 -10.00 17.22 -3.66
N VAL A 31 -9.48 16.24 -2.92
CA VAL A 31 -10.01 15.85 -1.59
C VAL A 31 -9.11 16.27 -0.42
N ALA A 32 -7.84 16.59 -0.69
CA ALA A 32 -6.82 16.79 0.33
C ALA A 32 -7.17 17.85 1.39
N GLU A 33 -7.62 19.04 0.99
CA GLU A 33 -7.96 20.12 1.94
C GLU A 33 -9.12 19.74 2.86
N GLN A 34 -10.12 19.04 2.31
CA GLN A 34 -11.27 18.58 3.08
C GLN A 34 -10.87 17.43 4.02
N MET A 35 -10.00 16.52 3.58
CA MET A 35 -9.46 15.46 4.42
C MET A 35 -8.72 16.04 5.64
N ASP A 36 -8.01 17.15 5.48
CA ASP A 36 -7.34 17.86 6.59
C ASP A 36 -8.30 18.42 7.65
N GLN A 37 -9.59 18.59 7.31
CA GLN A 37 -10.63 19.05 8.24
C GLN A 37 -11.39 17.92 8.93
N CYS A 38 -11.17 16.66 8.54
CA CYS A 38 -11.97 15.53 9.02
C CYS A 38 -11.63 15.10 10.45
N GLY A 39 -10.49 15.54 11.00
CA GLY A 39 -10.04 15.16 12.35
C GLY A 39 -9.27 13.84 12.40
N PHE A 40 -8.72 13.36 11.29
CA PHE A 40 -7.82 12.21 11.30
C PHE A 40 -6.58 12.52 12.15
N GLU A 41 -6.07 11.50 12.85
CA GLU A 41 -4.80 11.57 13.58
C GLU A 41 -3.61 11.61 12.60
N GLY A 42 -3.74 10.87 11.50
CA GLY A 42 -2.77 10.88 10.42
C GLY A 42 -3.37 10.37 9.11
N ILE A 43 -2.75 10.80 8.01
CA ILE A 43 -3.04 10.31 6.65
C ILE A 43 -1.84 9.50 6.17
N GLU A 44 -2.03 8.23 5.85
CA GLU A 44 -1.06 7.52 5.03
C GLU A 44 -1.07 8.13 3.63
N PHE A 45 -0.01 8.88 3.34
CA PHE A 45 0.01 9.86 2.27
C PHE A 45 0.65 9.31 1.00
N VAL A 46 1.70 8.50 1.14
CA VAL A 46 2.53 8.09 0.00
C VAL A 46 3.28 6.78 0.30
N VAL A 47 3.66 6.06 -0.76
CA VAL A 47 4.52 4.87 -0.71
C VAL A 47 5.49 4.88 -1.89
N ASN A 48 6.68 4.29 -1.71
CA ASN A 48 7.73 4.24 -2.77
C ASN A 48 7.24 3.69 -4.11
N ALA A 49 6.31 2.74 -4.09
CA ALA A 49 5.73 2.17 -5.30
C ALA A 49 5.06 3.23 -6.21
N MET A 50 4.57 4.34 -5.64
CA MET A 50 4.01 5.46 -6.42
C MET A 50 5.07 6.12 -7.31
N LEU A 51 6.33 6.21 -6.87
CA LEU A 51 7.40 6.85 -7.66
C LEU A 51 7.60 6.17 -9.02
N LYS A 52 7.63 4.82 -9.01
CA LYS A 52 7.76 4.03 -10.24
C LYS A 52 6.46 4.00 -11.04
N LYS A 53 5.33 3.75 -10.37
CA LYS A 53 4.04 3.59 -11.03
C LYS A 53 3.59 4.88 -11.73
N TYR A 54 3.73 6.03 -11.07
CA TYR A 54 3.22 7.28 -11.61
C TYR A 54 4.00 7.70 -12.85
N VAL A 55 5.33 7.55 -12.83
CA VAL A 55 6.17 7.82 -14.00
C VAL A 55 5.89 6.81 -15.13
N ARG A 56 5.93 5.50 -14.83
CA ARG A 56 5.88 4.47 -15.89
C ARG A 56 4.48 4.24 -16.45
N GLU A 57 3.47 4.19 -15.61
CA GLU A 57 2.10 3.80 -16.00
C GLU A 57 1.19 5.02 -16.12
N GLN A 58 1.20 5.91 -15.13
CA GLN A 58 0.27 7.04 -15.14
C GLN A 58 0.76 8.20 -16.02
N LYS A 59 2.07 8.28 -16.31
CA LYS A 59 2.70 9.44 -16.95
C LYS A 59 2.40 10.73 -16.17
N GLU A 60 2.60 10.68 -14.86
CA GLU A 60 2.50 11.82 -13.94
C GLU A 60 3.81 11.97 -13.15
N ASP A 61 4.19 13.22 -12.82
CA ASP A 61 5.29 13.47 -11.90
C ASP A 61 4.81 13.16 -10.47
N PRO A 62 5.29 12.07 -9.83
CA PRO A 62 4.91 11.77 -8.46
C PRO A 62 5.35 12.85 -7.46
N LEU A 63 6.34 13.68 -7.81
CA LEU A 63 6.79 14.79 -6.97
C LEU A 63 5.73 15.89 -6.85
N ASP A 64 4.80 16.00 -7.81
CA ASP A 64 3.67 16.92 -7.71
C ASP A 64 2.81 16.60 -6.48
N TRP A 65 2.60 15.32 -6.17
CA TRP A 65 1.84 14.94 -4.98
C TRP A 65 2.52 15.41 -3.69
N PHE A 66 3.84 15.29 -3.60
CA PHE A 66 4.60 15.85 -2.46
C PHE A 66 4.51 17.39 -2.43
N ARG A 67 4.79 18.07 -3.54
CA ARG A 67 4.89 19.53 -3.61
C ARG A 67 3.55 20.22 -3.41
N LEU A 68 2.48 19.66 -3.98
CA LEU A 68 1.14 20.25 -4.02
C LEU A 68 0.24 19.65 -2.93
N GLY A 69 0.28 18.33 -2.75
CA GLY A 69 -0.55 17.62 -1.79
C GLY A 69 -0.16 17.94 -0.35
N ALA A 70 1.13 17.84 0.01
CA ALA A 70 1.56 18.05 1.40
C ALA A 70 1.21 19.46 1.90
N LYS A 71 1.22 20.46 1.01
CA LYS A 71 0.83 21.84 1.36
C LYS A 71 -0.64 21.99 1.74
N ARG A 72 -1.52 21.06 1.35
CA ARG A 72 -2.96 21.11 1.65
C ARG A 72 -3.32 20.54 3.02
N PHE A 73 -2.39 19.85 3.67
CA PHE A 73 -2.56 19.34 5.03
C PHE A 73 -1.82 20.23 6.02
N LYS A 74 -2.56 20.99 6.83
CA LYS A 74 -2.02 21.91 7.84
C LYS A 74 -2.28 21.44 9.26
N LYS A 75 -3.29 20.60 9.46
CA LYS A 75 -3.73 20.13 10.78
C LYS A 75 -3.37 18.67 11.02
N THR A 76 -3.45 17.85 9.97
CA THR A 76 -3.32 16.41 10.06
C THR A 76 -1.89 15.97 9.75
N ARG A 77 -1.36 15.03 10.53
CA ARG A 77 -0.02 14.50 10.34
C ARG A 77 0.03 13.61 9.09
N LEU A 78 1.04 13.81 8.23
CA LEU A 78 1.25 12.96 7.06
C LEU A 78 2.21 11.82 7.39
N VAL A 79 1.90 10.63 6.88
CA VAL A 79 2.70 9.42 7.08
C VAL A 79 3.21 8.91 5.73
N TYR A 80 4.52 8.78 5.62
CA TYR A 80 5.21 8.09 4.54
C TYR A 80 5.18 6.59 4.82
N HIS A 81 4.73 5.76 3.89
CA HIS A 81 4.79 4.31 4.04
C HIS A 81 6.01 3.79 3.28
N GLY A 82 7.09 3.48 3.99
CA GLY A 82 8.31 3.00 3.34
C GLY A 82 9.51 2.93 4.27
N GLY A 83 10.44 2.09 3.88
CA GLY A 83 11.66 1.81 4.62
C GLY A 83 12.90 1.79 3.75
N LEU A 84 14.06 1.52 4.36
CA LEU A 84 15.29 1.18 3.64
C LEU A 84 15.12 -0.11 2.84
N HIS A 85 14.31 -1.04 3.36
CA HIS A 85 14.16 -2.39 2.84
C HIS A 85 12.71 -2.65 2.39
N GLY A 86 12.35 -2.18 1.19
CA GLY A 86 11.00 -2.39 0.66
C GLY A 86 10.96 -2.49 -0.86
N GLY A 87 10.63 -3.67 -1.39
CA GLY A 87 10.43 -3.92 -2.82
C GLY A 87 11.23 -5.10 -3.37
N PHE A 88 11.07 -5.35 -4.67
CA PHE A 88 11.77 -6.42 -5.39
C PHE A 88 13.15 -6.03 -5.90
N GLU A 89 13.38 -4.72 -6.09
CA GLU A 89 14.62 -4.16 -6.62
C GLU A 89 15.42 -3.57 -5.46
N LYS A 90 16.69 -3.97 -5.33
CA LYS A 90 17.61 -3.34 -4.38
C LYS A 90 17.95 -1.95 -4.91
N ILE A 91 17.31 -0.93 -4.35
CA ILE A 91 17.65 0.47 -4.60
C ILE A 91 18.99 0.73 -3.90
N PRO A 92 19.99 1.35 -4.56
CA PRO A 92 21.27 1.66 -3.92
C PRO A 92 21.06 2.41 -2.61
N SER A 93 21.73 1.97 -1.54
CA SER A 93 21.56 2.54 -0.20
C SER A 93 21.78 4.05 -0.15
N CYS A 94 22.67 4.58 -1.00
CA CYS A 94 22.98 6.02 -1.08
C CYS A 94 21.82 6.90 -1.58
N ILE A 95 20.81 6.33 -2.24
CA ILE A 95 19.64 7.07 -2.75
C ILE A 95 18.62 7.33 -1.66
N TYR A 96 18.57 6.48 -0.64
CA TYR A 96 17.57 6.59 0.39
C TYR A 96 17.67 7.86 1.24
N PRO A 97 18.86 8.26 1.76
CA PRO A 97 18.97 9.52 2.50
C PRO A 97 18.51 10.74 1.67
N ILE A 98 18.67 10.70 0.35
CA ILE A 98 18.20 11.76 -0.56
C ILE A 98 16.68 11.80 -0.59
N LEU A 99 16.04 10.65 -0.80
CA LEU A 99 14.57 10.54 -0.79
C LEU A 99 13.99 10.98 0.56
N ILE A 100 14.54 10.50 1.67
CA ILE A 100 14.01 10.84 3.00
C ILE A 100 14.19 12.32 3.32
N LYS A 101 15.33 12.93 2.99
CA LYS A 101 15.50 14.40 3.14
C LYS A 101 14.46 15.17 2.32
N PHE A 102 14.17 14.73 1.10
CA PHE A 102 13.11 15.33 0.29
C PHE A 102 11.73 15.18 0.94
N VAL A 103 11.39 13.99 1.46
CA VAL A 103 10.11 13.73 2.16
C VAL A 103 9.96 14.61 3.41
N VAL A 104 11.01 14.68 4.24
CA VAL A 104 11.05 15.50 5.46
C VAL A 104 10.97 16.99 5.14
N ALA A 105 11.62 17.46 4.08
CA ALA A 105 11.54 18.86 3.63
C ALA A 105 10.11 19.28 3.22
N HIS A 106 9.24 18.32 2.91
CA HIS A 106 7.82 18.55 2.63
C HIS A 106 6.91 18.40 3.86
N GLY A 107 7.49 18.32 5.06
CA GLY A 107 6.76 18.26 6.34
C GLY A 107 6.27 16.86 6.73
N ILE A 108 6.67 15.82 6.01
CA ILE A 108 6.32 14.43 6.33
C ILE A 108 7.40 13.86 7.24
N THR A 109 7.12 13.85 8.55
CA THR A 109 8.09 13.51 9.61
C THR A 109 7.78 12.18 10.31
N VAL A 110 6.86 11.38 9.76
CA VAL A 110 6.60 10.00 10.22
C VAL A 110 6.72 9.05 9.05
N THR A 111 7.43 7.96 9.28
CA THR A 111 7.32 6.76 8.46
C THR A 111 6.56 5.65 9.18
N ARG A 112 5.81 4.85 8.41
CA ARG A 112 5.39 3.51 8.79
C ARG A 112 6.11 2.49 7.92
N THR A 113 6.82 1.56 8.56
CA THR A 113 7.66 0.56 7.87
C THR A 113 7.65 -0.78 8.60
N SER A 114 8.15 -1.81 7.92
CA SER A 114 8.12 -3.20 8.40
C SER A 114 9.32 -3.96 7.88
N ASP A 115 9.78 -4.92 8.66
CA ASP A 115 10.58 -6.04 8.17
C ASP A 115 9.65 -7.21 7.83
N CYS A 116 9.88 -7.88 6.69
CA CYS A 116 8.99 -8.95 6.21
C CYS A 116 9.03 -10.25 7.05
N TRP A 117 9.99 -10.38 7.97
CA TRP A 117 10.10 -11.45 8.96
C TRP A 117 9.81 -10.99 10.39
N ASN A 118 9.45 -9.72 10.61
CA ASN A 118 9.49 -9.09 11.93
C ASN A 118 10.88 -9.22 12.61
N ASP A 119 11.97 -9.11 11.85
CA ASP A 119 13.33 -9.04 12.40
C ASP A 119 13.62 -7.60 12.87
N PHE A 120 13.31 -7.31 14.13
CA PHE A 120 13.54 -5.96 14.69
C PHE A 120 15.02 -5.68 14.96
N ALA A 121 15.88 -6.70 14.99
CA ALA A 121 17.31 -6.50 15.16
C ALA A 121 17.94 -5.93 13.88
N SER A 122 17.59 -6.45 12.70
CA SER A 122 17.99 -5.84 11.42
C SER A 122 17.33 -4.47 11.22
N PHE A 123 16.08 -4.33 11.65
CA PHE A 123 15.32 -3.10 11.47
C PHE A 123 15.80 -1.92 12.33
N LYS A 124 16.54 -2.18 13.41
CA LYS A 124 17.05 -1.14 14.31
C LYS A 124 17.91 -0.09 13.59
N GLU A 125 18.78 -0.53 12.68
CA GLU A 125 19.67 0.37 11.93
C GLU A 125 18.87 1.35 11.06
N GLU A 126 17.80 0.86 10.44
CA GLU A 126 16.87 1.66 9.65
C GLU A 126 16.17 2.72 10.51
N VAL A 127 15.64 2.32 11.67
CA VAL A 127 14.96 3.26 12.58
C VAL A 127 15.92 4.34 13.08
N ASP A 128 17.15 3.99 13.43
CA ASP A 128 18.15 4.97 13.85
C ASP A 128 18.56 5.89 12.70
N GLY A 129 18.67 5.38 11.47
CA GLY A 129 18.92 6.15 10.26
C GLY A 129 17.79 7.16 9.96
N MET A 130 16.53 6.73 10.03
CA MET A 130 15.36 7.60 9.88
C MET A 130 15.36 8.71 10.94
N ARG A 131 15.64 8.36 12.20
CA ARG A 131 15.67 9.32 13.31
C ARG A 131 16.74 10.40 13.08
N LYS A 132 17.93 10.03 12.60
CA LYS A 132 19.00 11.00 12.24
C LYS A 132 18.59 11.95 11.11
N LEU A 133 17.67 11.54 10.25
CA LEU A 133 17.14 12.35 9.15
C LEU A 133 15.90 13.17 9.54
N GLY A 134 15.51 13.16 10.82
CA GLY A 134 14.38 13.93 11.33
C GLY A 134 13.02 13.23 11.14
N MET A 135 13.00 11.91 10.96
CA MET A 135 11.77 11.15 10.77
C MET A 135 11.55 10.12 11.87
N GLU A 136 10.39 10.19 12.52
CA GLU A 136 9.91 9.22 13.49
C GLU A 136 9.39 7.95 12.79
N THR A 137 9.43 6.80 13.46
CA THR A 137 9.02 5.52 12.87
C THR A 137 7.89 4.85 13.64
N VAL A 138 6.84 4.47 12.94
CA VAL A 138 5.85 3.47 13.35
C VAL A 138 6.34 2.10 12.89
N ALA A 139 6.67 1.23 13.84
CA ALA A 139 7.18 -0.11 13.57
C ALA A 139 6.02 -1.12 13.50
N ASN A 140 5.87 -1.81 12.36
CA ASN A 140 4.86 -2.85 12.25
C ASN A 140 5.29 -4.17 12.91
N VAL A 141 4.40 -4.77 13.69
CA VAL A 141 4.42 -6.20 14.02
C VAL A 141 3.39 -6.87 13.12
N ILE A 142 3.87 -7.59 12.09
CA ILE A 142 2.98 -8.18 11.08
C ILE A 142 2.42 -9.51 11.60
N TYR A 143 1.09 -9.63 11.53
CA TYR A 143 0.35 -10.82 11.92
C TYR A 143 0.23 -11.82 10.76
N THR A 144 0.32 -13.10 11.11
CA THR A 144 -0.01 -14.25 10.26
C THR A 144 -0.37 -15.48 11.11
N VAL A 145 -0.83 -16.56 10.46
CA VAL A 145 -1.19 -17.81 11.13
C VAL A 145 -0.33 -18.94 10.58
N SER A 146 0.41 -19.63 11.47
CA SER A 146 1.07 -20.90 11.19
C SER A 146 1.50 -21.59 12.49
N PRO A 147 1.97 -22.85 12.47
CA PRO A 147 2.54 -23.52 13.64
C PRO A 147 3.68 -22.74 14.33
N ARG A 148 4.39 -21.88 13.57
CA ARG A 148 5.47 -21.04 14.08
C ARG A 148 4.96 -19.80 14.83
N HIS A 149 3.83 -19.23 14.41
CA HIS A 149 3.37 -17.90 14.86
C HIS A 149 2.38 -18.04 16.04
N ASN A 150 2.91 -18.45 17.18
CA ASN A 150 2.17 -18.64 18.44
C ASN A 150 2.24 -17.41 19.36
N ASP A 151 1.70 -17.51 20.57
CA ASP A 151 1.71 -16.42 21.56
C ASP A 151 3.14 -15.99 21.95
N GLU A 152 4.05 -16.93 22.19
CA GLU A 152 5.43 -16.59 22.57
C GLU A 152 6.13 -15.83 21.44
N TYR A 153 5.91 -16.22 20.18
CA TYR A 153 6.41 -15.47 19.04
C TYR A 153 5.95 -14.01 19.08
N TYR A 154 4.65 -13.75 19.25
CA TYR A 154 4.14 -12.38 19.28
C TYR A 154 4.57 -11.60 20.52
N ALA A 155 4.69 -12.26 21.68
CA ALA A 155 5.22 -11.66 22.89
C ALA A 155 6.68 -11.23 22.70
N GLN A 156 7.51 -12.11 22.14
CA GLN A 156 8.91 -11.82 21.81
C GLN A 156 9.02 -10.68 20.79
N LYS A 157 8.28 -10.76 19.67
CA LYS A 157 8.31 -9.72 18.63
C LYS A 157 7.81 -8.37 19.14
N ALA A 158 6.84 -8.34 20.05
CA ALA A 158 6.43 -7.10 20.72
C ALA A 158 7.55 -6.49 21.57
N ARG A 159 8.26 -7.30 22.37
CA ARG A 159 9.42 -6.83 23.17
C ARG A 159 10.54 -6.31 22.29
N GLU A 160 10.88 -7.03 21.22
CA GLU A 160 11.91 -6.63 20.26
C GLU A 160 11.54 -5.32 19.54
N ALA A 161 10.28 -5.17 19.12
CA ALA A 161 9.75 -3.95 18.52
C ALA A 161 9.82 -2.75 19.49
N ALA A 162 9.52 -2.96 20.78
CA ALA A 162 9.64 -1.89 21.77
C ALA A 162 11.10 -1.52 22.05
N ALA A 163 12.02 -2.50 22.04
CA ALA A 163 13.44 -2.29 22.31
C ALA A 163 14.13 -1.36 21.30
N ILE A 164 13.64 -1.27 20.05
CA ILE A 164 14.15 -0.32 19.06
C ILE A 164 13.61 1.11 19.24
N ARG A 165 12.74 1.33 20.24
CA ARG A 165 12.16 2.62 20.65
C ARG A 165 11.52 3.39 19.49
N PRO A 166 10.51 2.80 18.81
CA PRO A 166 9.78 3.48 17.76
C PRO A 166 8.88 4.57 18.36
N TYR A 167 8.36 5.46 17.51
CA TYR A 167 7.34 6.44 17.90
C TYR A 167 6.04 5.75 18.32
N ARG A 168 5.62 4.74 17.55
CA ARG A 168 4.49 3.84 17.85
C ARG A 168 4.78 2.45 17.31
N ILE A 169 4.04 1.46 17.81
CA ILE A 169 3.98 0.13 17.21
C ILE A 169 2.63 -0.01 16.51
N CYS A 170 2.59 -0.65 15.36
CA CYS A 170 1.35 -0.99 14.69
C CYS A 170 1.21 -2.50 14.57
N PHE A 171 0.15 -3.06 15.18
CA PHE A 171 -0.19 -4.46 14.99
C PHE A 171 -0.93 -4.61 13.66
N LYS A 172 -0.26 -5.25 12.69
CA LYS A 172 -0.63 -5.20 11.27
C LYS A 172 -1.06 -6.56 10.75
N ASP A 173 -2.35 -6.74 10.54
CA ASP A 173 -2.93 -7.86 9.81
C ASP A 173 -3.11 -7.53 8.33
N VAL A 174 -2.05 -7.72 7.56
CA VAL A 174 -2.05 -7.49 6.11
C VAL A 174 -2.83 -8.55 5.34
N GLY A 175 -2.93 -9.76 5.89
CA GLY A 175 -3.63 -10.88 5.28
C GLY A 175 -5.13 -10.81 5.49
N GLY A 176 -5.62 -10.05 6.47
CA GLY A 176 -7.01 -10.13 6.91
C GLY A 176 -7.28 -11.52 7.50
N LEU A 177 -6.42 -11.97 8.41
CA LEU A 177 -6.44 -13.30 9.03
C LEU A 177 -6.77 -13.26 10.53
N LEU A 178 -6.92 -12.08 11.14
CA LEU A 178 -7.33 -11.97 12.53
C LEU A 178 -8.80 -12.37 12.67
N THR A 179 -9.08 -13.14 13.71
CA THR A 179 -10.44 -13.34 14.23
C THR A 179 -10.67 -12.46 15.46
N PRO A 180 -11.94 -12.16 15.82
CA PRO A 180 -12.26 -11.50 17.07
C PRO A 180 -11.68 -12.22 18.30
N GLU A 181 -11.74 -13.55 18.34
CA GLU A 181 -11.19 -14.40 19.40
C GLU A 181 -9.68 -14.20 19.52
N ARG A 182 -8.99 -14.24 18.39
CA ARG A 182 -7.54 -14.09 18.37
C ARG A 182 -7.13 -12.68 18.76
N THR A 183 -7.89 -11.67 18.35
CA THR A 183 -7.72 -10.28 18.77
C THR A 183 -7.83 -10.15 20.29
N ARG A 184 -8.85 -10.78 20.91
CA ARG A 184 -9.00 -10.83 22.38
C ARG A 184 -7.80 -11.44 23.10
N SER A 185 -7.17 -12.46 22.52
CA SER A 185 -5.97 -13.07 23.11
C SER A 185 -4.69 -12.26 22.91
N LEU A 186 -4.47 -11.71 21.70
CA LEU A 186 -3.17 -11.16 21.31
C LEU A 186 -3.00 -9.69 21.70
N ILE A 187 -4.04 -8.88 21.66
CA ILE A 187 -3.89 -7.45 21.98
C ILE A 187 -3.41 -7.24 23.42
N PRO A 188 -3.99 -7.89 24.46
CA PRO A 188 -3.46 -7.77 25.82
C PRO A 188 -2.02 -8.26 25.95
N LEU A 189 -1.68 -9.34 25.25
CA LEU A 189 -0.32 -9.89 25.21
C LEU A 189 0.67 -8.88 24.63
N ILE A 190 0.32 -8.24 23.51
CA ILE A 190 1.17 -7.22 22.87
C ILE A 190 1.29 -6.01 23.79
N LEU A 191 0.18 -5.46 24.29
CA LEU A 191 0.18 -4.32 25.20
C LEU A 191 1.08 -4.55 26.43
N LYS A 192 1.03 -5.75 27.03
CA LYS A 192 1.90 -6.13 28.15
C LYS A 192 3.40 -6.10 27.80
N ASN A 193 3.74 -6.41 26.55
CA ASN A 193 5.13 -6.58 26.11
C ASN A 193 5.73 -5.34 25.43
N ILE A 194 4.92 -4.35 25.07
CA ILE A 194 5.40 -3.09 24.46
C ILE A 194 5.62 -1.95 25.46
N GLY A 195 5.20 -2.12 26.72
CA GLY A 195 5.26 -1.07 27.73
C GLY A 195 4.38 0.13 27.37
N ASP A 196 4.93 1.33 27.49
CA ASP A 196 4.19 2.59 27.25
C ASP A 196 4.16 3.02 25.77
N VAL A 197 4.76 2.24 24.86
CA VAL A 197 4.75 2.57 23.43
C VAL A 197 3.31 2.50 22.89
N PRO A 198 2.75 3.56 22.28
CA PRO A 198 1.38 3.52 21.81
C PRO A 198 1.19 2.48 20.69
N LEU A 199 0.07 1.76 20.75
CA LEU A 199 -0.30 0.73 19.78
C LEU A 199 -1.33 1.26 18.78
N GLU A 200 -1.03 1.10 17.49
CA GLU A 200 -1.96 1.25 16.37
C GLU A 200 -2.48 -0.12 15.93
N PHE A 201 -3.72 -0.18 15.44
CA PHE A 201 -4.32 -1.41 14.92
C PHE A 201 -4.68 -1.27 13.45
N HIS A 202 -4.21 -2.22 12.65
CA HIS A 202 -4.43 -2.22 11.21
C HIS A 202 -4.82 -3.62 10.73
N ALA A 203 -5.96 -3.73 10.06
CA ALA A 203 -6.44 -5.00 9.50
C ALA A 203 -7.10 -4.79 8.13
N HIS A 204 -6.93 -5.74 7.22
CA HIS A 204 -7.61 -5.76 5.93
C HIS A 204 -8.91 -6.58 5.99
N CYS A 205 -9.93 -6.17 5.22
CA CYS A 205 -11.24 -6.81 5.16
C CYS A 205 -11.32 -8.06 4.28
N ASN A 206 -10.19 -8.69 3.93
CA ASN A 206 -10.12 -9.80 2.97
C ASN A 206 -11.11 -10.94 3.29
N ASN A 207 -11.29 -11.26 4.58
CA ASN A 207 -12.22 -12.31 5.06
C ASN A 207 -13.48 -11.75 5.74
N GLY A 208 -13.73 -10.43 5.66
CA GLY A 208 -14.88 -9.77 6.30
C GLY A 208 -14.81 -9.57 7.81
N LEU A 209 -13.77 -10.03 8.52
CA LEU A 209 -13.70 -9.95 9.99
C LEU A 209 -13.08 -8.67 10.55
N ALA A 210 -12.32 -7.92 9.73
CA ALA A 210 -11.58 -6.74 10.20
C ALA A 210 -12.42 -5.70 10.97
N PRO A 211 -13.67 -5.36 10.57
CA PRO A 211 -14.50 -4.44 11.35
C PRO A 211 -14.74 -4.93 12.79
N LEU A 212 -15.00 -6.23 12.97
CA LEU A 212 -15.19 -6.83 14.30
C LEU A 212 -13.89 -6.82 15.10
N CYS A 213 -12.76 -7.16 14.46
CA CYS A 213 -11.45 -7.12 15.10
C CYS A 213 -11.06 -5.69 15.55
N CYS A 214 -11.40 -4.66 14.79
CA CYS A 214 -11.23 -3.26 15.22
C CYS A 214 -12.01 -2.96 16.49
N LEU A 215 -13.27 -3.41 16.60
CA LEU A 215 -14.08 -3.19 17.80
C LEU A 215 -13.52 -3.94 19.01
N GLU A 216 -13.04 -5.17 18.83
CA GLU A 216 -12.36 -5.90 19.91
C GLU A 216 -11.07 -5.19 20.34
N ALA A 217 -10.25 -4.70 19.41
CA ALA A 217 -9.05 -3.93 19.73
C ALA A 217 -9.38 -2.65 20.54
N ILE A 218 -10.44 -1.93 20.18
CA ILE A 218 -10.93 -0.75 20.92
C ILE A 218 -11.32 -1.14 22.36
N LYS A 219 -12.08 -2.22 22.53
CA LYS A 219 -12.48 -2.74 23.85
C LYS A 219 -11.27 -3.07 24.73
N LEU A 220 -10.19 -3.55 24.12
CA LEU A 220 -8.97 -3.99 24.80
C LEU A 220 -7.96 -2.85 25.07
N GLY A 221 -8.31 -1.60 24.73
CA GLY A 221 -7.47 -0.44 25.07
C GLY A 221 -6.73 0.18 23.89
N VAL A 222 -6.85 -0.35 22.67
CA VAL A 222 -6.26 0.30 21.49
C VAL A 222 -7.05 1.56 21.12
N ARG A 223 -6.34 2.64 20.78
CA ARG A 223 -6.95 3.96 20.55
C ARG A 223 -6.67 4.53 19.16
N PHE A 224 -5.75 3.97 18.40
CA PHE A 224 -5.44 4.39 17.02
C PHE A 224 -5.83 3.27 16.05
N ILE A 225 -6.87 3.50 15.25
CA ILE A 225 -7.43 2.51 14.34
C ILE A 225 -7.25 2.96 12.89
N HIS A 226 -6.67 2.10 12.05
CA HIS A 226 -6.56 2.38 10.62
C HIS A 226 -7.88 2.09 9.93
N THR A 227 -8.36 3.05 9.14
CA THR A 227 -9.60 2.95 8.37
C THR A 227 -9.44 3.62 7.02
N ALA A 228 -10.33 3.29 6.08
CA ALA A 228 -10.42 3.97 4.80
C ALA A 228 -11.81 4.61 4.61
N ILE A 229 -11.87 5.61 3.73
CA ILE A 229 -13.09 6.25 3.28
C ILE A 229 -13.63 5.45 2.07
N PRO A 230 -14.90 5.02 2.06
CA PRO A 230 -15.52 4.47 0.85
C PRO A 230 -15.42 5.46 -0.32
N PRO A 231 -15.27 5.01 -1.57
CA PRO A 231 -15.37 3.64 -2.07
C PRO A 231 -14.09 2.83 -1.87
N LEU A 232 -13.07 3.40 -1.25
CA LEU A 232 -11.75 2.79 -1.07
C LEU A 232 -11.59 2.02 0.24
N ALA A 233 -12.71 1.69 0.89
CA ALA A 233 -12.77 0.88 2.09
C ALA A 233 -13.44 -0.47 1.83
N ASN A 234 -13.22 -1.43 2.73
CA ASN A 234 -13.67 -2.82 2.63
C ASN A 234 -13.07 -3.57 1.44
N GLY A 235 -13.52 -4.81 1.21
CA GLY A 235 -12.92 -5.70 0.23
C GLY A 235 -11.47 -6.02 0.61
N SER A 236 -10.55 -5.80 -0.32
CA SER A 236 -9.12 -5.93 -0.07
C SER A 236 -8.53 -4.81 0.78
N SER A 237 -9.29 -3.76 1.09
CA SER A 237 -8.84 -2.60 1.88
C SER A 237 -9.21 -2.71 3.38
N GLN A 238 -8.91 -1.67 4.16
CA GLN A 238 -9.25 -1.53 5.58
C GLN A 238 -10.76 -1.27 5.77
N PRO A 239 -11.29 -1.47 7.00
CA PRO A 239 -12.67 -1.15 7.33
C PRO A 239 -13.05 0.29 7.01
N SER A 240 -14.32 0.49 6.65
CA SER A 240 -14.89 1.83 6.50
C SER A 240 -14.82 2.62 7.80
N VAL A 241 -14.30 3.86 7.72
CA VAL A 241 -14.28 4.81 8.84
C VAL A 241 -15.67 5.02 9.44
N PHE A 242 -16.71 5.16 8.60
CA PHE A 242 -18.10 5.28 9.05
C PHE A 242 -18.55 4.06 9.84
N ASN A 243 -18.23 2.85 9.37
CA ASN A 243 -18.65 1.64 10.06
C ASN A 243 -17.99 1.53 11.45
N VAL A 244 -16.67 1.72 11.53
CA VAL A 244 -15.94 1.60 12.80
C VAL A 244 -16.35 2.72 13.76
N ALA A 245 -16.46 3.96 13.30
CA ALA A 245 -16.88 5.09 14.13
C ALA A 245 -18.29 4.90 14.70
N ASN A 246 -19.27 4.52 13.88
CA ASN A 246 -20.65 4.31 14.33
C ASN A 246 -20.75 3.17 15.36
N ASN A 247 -20.06 2.05 15.12
CA ASN A 247 -20.07 0.94 16.07
C ASN A 247 -19.30 1.27 17.36
N ALA A 248 -18.17 1.97 17.29
CA ALA A 248 -17.46 2.43 18.48
C ALA A 248 -18.33 3.37 19.33
N ARG A 249 -19.09 4.27 18.70
CA ARG A 249 -20.06 5.14 19.36
C ARG A 249 -21.18 4.35 20.03
N ALA A 250 -21.75 3.35 19.35
CA ALA A 250 -22.78 2.48 19.91
C ALA A 250 -22.28 1.67 21.12
N LEU A 251 -20.98 1.36 21.16
CA LEU A 251 -20.31 0.71 22.29
C LEU A 251 -19.91 1.68 23.43
N GLY A 252 -20.24 2.97 23.34
CA GLY A 252 -19.97 3.97 24.38
C GLY A 252 -18.59 4.64 24.31
N TYR A 253 -17.88 4.51 23.19
CA TYR A 253 -16.64 5.26 22.92
C TYR A 253 -16.93 6.59 22.22
N THR A 254 -15.94 7.48 22.19
CA THR A 254 -16.03 8.76 21.48
C THR A 254 -15.11 8.74 20.25
N PRO A 255 -15.63 8.45 19.04
CA PRO A 255 -14.87 8.58 17.80
C PRO A 255 -14.44 10.04 17.59
N CYS A 256 -13.14 10.29 17.48
CA CYS A 256 -12.56 11.61 17.21
C CYS A 256 -12.44 11.82 15.70
N ILE A 257 -13.58 11.89 15.01
CA ILE A 257 -13.64 12.11 13.57
C ILE A 257 -14.96 12.81 13.18
N ASP A 258 -14.92 13.69 12.19
CA ASP A 258 -16.10 14.34 11.62
C ASP A 258 -16.62 13.59 10.38
N GLU A 259 -17.57 12.68 10.61
CA GLU A 259 -18.22 11.91 9.55
C GLU A 259 -18.98 12.81 8.55
N LYS A 260 -19.46 14.00 8.95
CA LYS A 260 -20.12 14.93 8.01
C LYS A 260 -19.10 15.57 7.08
N ALA A 261 -17.92 15.91 7.57
CA ALA A 261 -16.82 16.40 6.74
C ALA A 261 -16.27 15.32 5.79
N ILE A 262 -16.34 14.04 6.17
CA ILE A 262 -15.91 12.93 5.30
C ILE A 262 -16.90 12.67 4.16
N LYS A 263 -18.20 12.92 4.37
CA LYS A 263 -19.25 12.51 3.42
C LYS A 263 -19.05 13.02 1.98
N PRO A 264 -18.72 14.31 1.73
CA PRO A 264 -18.48 14.76 0.36
C PRO A 264 -17.22 14.15 -0.30
N ILE A 265 -16.23 13.73 0.49
CA ILE A 265 -15.05 13.00 -0.02
C ILE A 265 -15.48 11.62 -0.52
N GLU A 266 -16.29 10.90 0.26
CA GLU A 266 -16.87 9.62 -0.16
C GLU A 266 -17.66 9.77 -1.46
N GLU A 267 -18.51 10.80 -1.56
CA GLU A 267 -19.33 11.06 -2.74
C GLU A 267 -18.47 11.34 -3.98
N TYR A 268 -17.44 12.20 -3.85
CA TYR A 268 -16.53 12.52 -4.93
C TYR A 268 -15.73 11.30 -5.39
N LEU A 269 -15.11 10.56 -4.47
CA LEU A 269 -14.33 9.37 -4.82
C LEU A 269 -15.22 8.27 -5.41
N THR A 270 -16.47 8.13 -4.93
CA THR A 270 -17.45 7.21 -5.51
C THR A 270 -17.86 7.62 -6.91
N PHE A 271 -18.03 8.92 -7.17
CA PHE A 271 -18.26 9.44 -8.51
C PHE A 271 -17.09 9.10 -9.44
N VAL A 272 -15.85 9.36 -9.01
CA VAL A 272 -14.63 8.99 -9.77
C VAL A 272 -14.61 7.50 -10.07
N ALA A 273 -14.88 6.65 -9.06
CA ALA A 273 -14.89 5.21 -9.23
C ALA A 273 -15.89 4.76 -10.30
N LYS A 274 -17.13 5.28 -10.25
CA LYS A 274 -18.17 4.95 -11.23
C LYS A 274 -17.82 5.45 -12.63
N ARG A 275 -17.30 6.68 -12.73
CA ARG A 275 -16.91 7.30 -14.00
C ARG A 275 -15.80 6.53 -14.69
N GLU A 276 -14.81 6.09 -13.93
CA GLU A 276 -13.60 5.42 -14.44
C GLU A 276 -13.72 3.89 -14.44
N GLY A 277 -14.87 3.34 -14.04
CA GLY A 277 -15.07 1.89 -13.95
C GLY A 277 -14.17 1.21 -12.92
N LEU A 278 -13.72 1.95 -11.90
CA LEU A 278 -12.85 1.43 -10.85
C LEU A 278 -13.65 0.63 -9.82
N PRO A 279 -13.04 -0.39 -9.19
CA PRO A 279 -13.69 -1.17 -8.14
C PRO A 279 -14.19 -0.30 -6.98
N ILE A 280 -15.41 -0.58 -6.51
CA ILE A 280 -15.97 0.00 -5.29
C ILE A 280 -15.90 -1.08 -4.22
N GLY A 281 -15.15 -0.81 -3.16
CA GLY A 281 -14.99 -1.73 -2.03
C GLY A 281 -16.31 -1.98 -1.32
N LYS A 282 -16.55 -3.25 -1.00
CA LYS A 282 -17.76 -3.73 -0.32
C LYS A 282 -17.37 -4.76 0.75
N PRO A 283 -18.15 -4.88 1.84
CA PRO A 283 -17.97 -5.99 2.78
C PRO A 283 -17.98 -7.33 2.04
N LEU A 284 -17.06 -8.20 2.41
CA LEU A 284 -17.00 -9.57 1.90
C LEU A 284 -17.69 -10.51 2.88
N ALA A 285 -18.33 -11.56 2.36
CA ALA A 285 -18.76 -12.67 3.18
C ALA A 285 -17.53 -13.37 3.77
N TYR A 286 -17.69 -13.93 4.96
CA TYR A 286 -16.63 -14.69 5.59
C TYR A 286 -16.24 -15.90 4.73
N ASP A 287 -14.94 -16.06 4.51
CA ASP A 287 -14.36 -17.16 3.75
C ASP A 287 -13.23 -17.83 4.56
N HIS A 288 -13.51 -19.02 5.07
CA HIS A 288 -12.54 -19.79 5.85
C HIS A 288 -11.39 -20.34 5.00
N SER A 289 -11.55 -20.47 3.68
CA SER A 289 -10.51 -21.01 2.80
C SER A 289 -9.24 -20.14 2.80
N GLN A 290 -9.37 -18.85 3.11
CA GLN A 290 -8.22 -17.94 3.23
C GLN A 290 -7.21 -18.37 4.29
N TYR A 291 -7.65 -19.08 5.34
CA TYR A 291 -6.76 -19.61 6.38
C TYR A 291 -5.93 -20.80 5.89
N LEU A 292 -6.41 -21.51 4.86
CA LEU A 292 -5.74 -22.66 4.27
C LEU A 292 -4.57 -22.22 3.39
N HIS A 293 -4.80 -21.31 2.45
CA HIS A 293 -3.77 -20.89 1.48
C HIS A 293 -3.02 -19.62 1.90
N GLN A 294 -3.68 -18.69 2.60
CA GLN A 294 -3.11 -17.40 3.07
C GLN A 294 -2.41 -16.57 1.98
N VAL A 295 -2.76 -16.81 0.71
CA VAL A 295 -2.28 -16.04 -0.44
C VAL A 295 -3.03 -14.71 -0.48
N PRO A 296 -2.34 -13.56 -0.42
CA PRO A 296 -2.98 -12.25 -0.45
C PRO A 296 -3.76 -12.03 -1.76
N GLY A 297 -4.88 -11.29 -1.72
CA GLY A 297 -5.73 -11.08 -2.89
C GLY A 297 -5.00 -10.51 -4.12
N GLY A 298 -4.09 -9.55 -3.92
CA GLY A 298 -3.25 -9.03 -5.01
C GLY A 298 -2.36 -10.09 -5.67
N MET A 299 -1.87 -11.06 -4.88
CA MET A 299 -1.10 -12.19 -5.40
C MET A 299 -1.99 -13.20 -6.13
N ILE A 300 -3.24 -13.42 -5.68
CA ILE A 300 -4.20 -14.28 -6.39
C ILE A 300 -4.47 -13.74 -7.80
N SER A 301 -4.69 -12.42 -7.93
CA SER A 301 -4.87 -11.78 -9.24
C SER A 301 -3.65 -11.95 -10.14
N ASN A 302 -2.44 -11.84 -9.58
CA ASN A 302 -1.20 -12.09 -10.31
C ASN A 302 -1.06 -13.56 -10.75
N LEU A 303 -1.33 -14.52 -9.87
CA LEU A 303 -1.31 -15.95 -10.18
C LEU A 303 -2.29 -16.30 -11.31
N ARG A 304 -3.52 -15.78 -11.24
CA ARG A 304 -4.52 -15.96 -12.29
C ARG A 304 -4.03 -15.43 -13.64
N HIS A 305 -3.41 -14.26 -13.65
CA HIS A 305 -2.82 -13.69 -14.86
C HIS A 305 -1.69 -14.58 -15.42
N GLN A 306 -0.74 -15.00 -14.58
CA GLN A 306 0.36 -15.89 -14.97
C GLN A 306 -0.15 -17.21 -15.57
N LEU A 307 -1.13 -17.84 -14.92
CA LEU A 307 -1.76 -19.07 -15.40
C LEU A 307 -2.51 -18.87 -16.72
N ARG A 308 -3.22 -17.75 -16.88
CA ARG A 308 -3.91 -17.41 -18.14
C ARG A 308 -2.94 -17.29 -19.31
N LEU A 309 -1.76 -16.68 -19.12
CA LEU A 309 -0.76 -16.51 -20.19
C LEU A 309 -0.30 -17.85 -20.79
N VAL A 310 -0.38 -18.94 -20.02
CA VAL A 310 -0.01 -20.29 -20.46
C VAL A 310 -1.23 -21.20 -20.67
N GLY A 311 -2.45 -20.64 -20.67
CA GLY A 311 -3.68 -21.39 -20.92
C GLY A 311 -4.10 -22.33 -19.77
N MET A 312 -3.64 -22.11 -18.54
CA MET A 312 -3.91 -22.95 -17.36
C MET A 312 -4.70 -22.20 -16.26
N GLU A 313 -5.53 -21.23 -16.63
CA GLU A 313 -6.29 -20.41 -15.66
C GLU A 313 -7.21 -21.25 -14.75
N ASP A 314 -7.71 -22.37 -15.27
CA ASP A 314 -8.50 -23.38 -14.54
C ASP A 314 -7.72 -24.05 -13.39
N ARG A 315 -6.39 -23.98 -13.40
CA ARG A 315 -5.50 -24.56 -12.38
C ARG A 315 -5.22 -23.63 -11.20
N LEU A 316 -5.98 -22.52 -11.06
CA LEU A 316 -5.81 -21.57 -9.96
C LEU A 316 -5.94 -22.24 -8.59
N GLN A 317 -6.95 -23.09 -8.41
CA GLN A 317 -7.18 -23.76 -7.12
C GLN A 317 -6.00 -24.68 -6.74
N ALA A 318 -5.53 -25.49 -7.68
CA ALA A 318 -4.34 -26.34 -7.48
C ALA A 318 -3.08 -25.50 -7.15
N THR A 319 -2.98 -24.30 -7.71
CA THR A 319 -1.88 -23.36 -7.43
C THR A 319 -1.97 -22.76 -6.03
N LEU A 320 -3.17 -22.47 -5.52
CA LEU A 320 -3.36 -22.00 -4.13
C LEU A 320 -3.00 -23.08 -3.11
N GLU A 321 -3.38 -24.34 -3.37
CA GLU A 321 -3.00 -25.48 -2.56
C GLU A 321 -1.49 -25.73 -2.59
N GLU A 322 -0.87 -25.60 -3.77
CA GLU A 322 0.58 -25.68 -3.89
C GLU A 322 1.28 -24.54 -3.15
N ALA A 323 0.72 -23.32 -3.17
CA ALA A 323 1.26 -22.19 -2.41
C ALA A 323 1.26 -22.47 -0.90
N ALA A 324 0.23 -23.15 -0.37
CA ALA A 324 0.20 -23.56 1.03
C ALA A 324 1.33 -24.54 1.37
N ARG A 325 1.60 -25.52 0.48
CA ARG A 325 2.70 -26.49 0.63
C ARG A 325 4.06 -25.83 0.54
N VAL A 326 4.30 -25.02 -0.50
CA VAL A 326 5.54 -24.25 -0.68
C VAL A 326 5.80 -23.35 0.52
N ARG A 327 4.76 -22.69 1.07
CA ARG A 327 4.90 -21.85 2.25
C ARG A 327 5.36 -22.64 3.47
N ALA A 328 4.81 -23.84 3.69
CA ALA A 328 5.23 -24.71 4.79
C ALA A 328 6.69 -25.13 4.62
N GLU A 329 7.08 -25.55 3.43
CA GLU A 329 8.46 -25.95 3.09
C GLU A 329 9.44 -24.78 3.13
N PHE A 330 8.97 -23.54 2.97
CA PHE A 330 9.80 -22.35 3.14
C PHE A 330 9.91 -21.91 4.61
N GLY A 331 9.38 -22.69 5.56
CA GLY A 331 9.49 -22.35 6.99
C GLY A 331 8.48 -21.30 7.44
N TYR A 332 7.32 -21.26 6.78
CA TYR A 332 6.22 -20.33 7.05
C TYR A 332 6.63 -18.86 7.03
N PRO A 333 7.12 -18.30 5.91
CA PRO A 333 7.25 -16.86 5.81
C PRO A 333 5.90 -16.15 6.00
N ILE A 334 5.95 -14.92 6.50
CA ILE A 334 4.80 -14.01 6.53
C ILE A 334 4.47 -13.65 5.08
N MET A 335 3.22 -13.84 4.66
CA MET A 335 2.78 -13.65 3.28
C MET A 335 2.61 -12.16 2.92
N VAL A 336 3.69 -11.40 3.04
CA VAL A 336 3.81 -9.99 2.66
C VAL A 336 4.89 -9.87 1.58
N THR A 337 4.87 -8.78 0.80
CA THR A 337 5.91 -8.51 -0.19
C THR A 337 7.29 -8.40 0.47
N PRO A 338 8.35 -9.02 -0.08
CA PRO A 338 8.38 -9.80 -1.33
C PRO A 338 8.11 -11.31 -1.16
N LEU A 339 8.01 -11.80 0.08
CA LEU A 339 7.92 -13.23 0.40
C LEU A 339 6.68 -13.92 -0.20
N SER A 340 5.54 -13.24 -0.21
CA SER A 340 4.31 -13.79 -0.81
C SER A 340 4.46 -14.06 -2.31
N GLN A 341 5.24 -13.25 -3.02
CA GLN A 341 5.52 -13.47 -4.44
C GLN A 341 6.50 -14.61 -4.66
N PHE A 342 7.46 -14.83 -3.78
CA PHE A 342 8.38 -15.97 -3.89
C PHE A 342 7.62 -17.29 -3.74
N VAL A 343 6.80 -17.38 -2.68
CA VAL A 343 5.94 -18.55 -2.43
C VAL A 343 4.97 -18.77 -3.59
N GLY A 344 4.20 -17.75 -3.96
CA GLY A 344 3.18 -17.92 -4.99
C GLY A 344 3.77 -18.17 -6.38
N SER A 345 4.85 -17.48 -6.77
CA SER A 345 5.46 -17.71 -8.09
C SER A 345 6.08 -19.10 -8.18
N GLN A 346 6.74 -19.59 -7.12
CA GLN A 346 7.26 -20.96 -7.10
C GLN A 346 6.12 -21.99 -7.18
N ALA A 347 4.99 -21.74 -6.51
CA ALA A 347 3.82 -22.59 -6.61
C ALA A 347 3.23 -22.63 -8.03
N ALA A 348 3.12 -21.47 -8.70
CA ALA A 348 2.70 -21.41 -10.10
C ALA A 348 3.65 -22.19 -11.01
N VAL A 349 4.97 -22.00 -10.84
CA VAL A 349 5.99 -22.74 -11.59
C VAL A 349 5.85 -24.24 -11.39
N ASN A 350 5.69 -24.71 -10.13
CA ASN A 350 5.50 -26.13 -9.83
C ASN A 350 4.28 -26.72 -10.56
N VAL A 351 3.16 -25.99 -10.60
CA VAL A 351 1.92 -26.42 -11.27
C VAL A 351 2.05 -26.41 -12.79
N ILE A 352 2.63 -25.35 -13.36
CA ILE A 352 2.82 -25.19 -14.81
C ILE A 352 3.77 -26.26 -15.35
N VAL A 353 4.89 -26.51 -14.65
CA VAL A 353 5.88 -27.50 -15.04
C VAL A 353 5.40 -28.93 -14.76
N GLY A 354 4.43 -29.10 -13.86
CA GLY A 354 3.92 -30.42 -13.43
C GLY A 354 4.90 -31.20 -12.54
N ALA A 355 5.96 -30.55 -12.03
CA ALA A 355 6.95 -31.16 -11.16
C ALA A 355 7.48 -30.13 -10.13
N ARG A 356 7.41 -30.48 -8.84
CA ARG A 356 7.79 -29.57 -7.74
C ARG A 356 9.29 -29.29 -7.76
N TYR A 357 9.66 -28.01 -7.76
CA TYR A 357 11.06 -27.54 -7.74
C TYR A 357 11.92 -28.10 -8.88
N LYS A 358 11.31 -28.43 -10.04
CA LYS A 358 12.08 -28.74 -11.26
C LYS A 358 12.71 -27.45 -11.80
N GLU A 359 11.90 -26.41 -11.94
CA GLU A 359 12.34 -25.05 -12.21
C GLU A 359 12.26 -24.21 -10.93
N VAL A 360 13.27 -23.37 -10.69
CA VAL A 360 13.37 -22.50 -9.51
C VAL A 360 13.93 -21.15 -9.94
N THR A 361 13.34 -20.07 -9.45
CA THR A 361 13.78 -18.71 -9.80
C THR A 361 14.98 -18.26 -8.95
N ASP A 362 15.74 -17.29 -9.46
CA ASP A 362 16.84 -16.66 -8.72
C ASP A 362 16.39 -16.14 -7.34
N GLN A 363 15.18 -15.57 -7.24
CA GLN A 363 14.65 -15.06 -5.96
C GLN A 363 14.44 -16.17 -4.93
N VAL A 364 14.00 -17.36 -5.35
CA VAL A 364 13.84 -18.51 -4.45
C VAL A 364 15.20 -19.06 -4.04
N ILE A 365 16.19 -19.06 -4.93
CA ILE A 365 17.58 -19.41 -4.59
C ILE A 365 18.13 -18.41 -3.57
N GLN A 366 17.98 -17.11 -3.80
CA GLN A 366 18.39 -16.05 -2.87
C GLN A 366 17.69 -16.18 -1.51
N TYR A 367 16.42 -16.59 -1.49
CA TYR A 367 15.68 -16.87 -0.27
C TYR A 367 16.29 -18.07 0.50
N ALA A 368 16.60 -19.16 -0.19
CA ALA A 368 17.28 -20.33 0.39
C ALA A 368 18.71 -20.03 0.90
N LEU A 369 19.36 -19.01 0.31
CA LEU A 369 20.66 -18.46 0.75
C LEU A 369 20.55 -17.46 1.91
N GLY A 370 19.34 -17.07 2.32
CA GLY A 370 19.12 -16.14 3.44
C GLY A 370 19.24 -14.66 3.08
N MET A 371 19.31 -14.33 1.79
CA MET A 371 19.39 -12.93 1.33
C MET A 371 18.10 -12.13 1.55
N TRP A 372 16.98 -12.83 1.80
CA TRP A 372 15.66 -12.24 2.05
C TRP A 372 15.16 -12.56 3.46
N GLY A 373 16.07 -12.77 4.41
CA GLY A 373 15.78 -13.07 5.81
C GLY A 373 16.79 -14.05 6.39
N ARG A 374 17.47 -13.65 7.46
CA ARG A 374 18.56 -14.44 8.07
C ARG A 374 18.10 -15.81 8.57
N GLU A 375 16.86 -15.91 9.01
CA GLU A 375 16.27 -17.14 9.51
C GLU A 375 15.69 -18.04 8.40
N ALA A 376 15.57 -17.55 7.15
CA ALA A 376 14.97 -18.31 6.06
C ALA A 376 15.67 -19.67 5.83
N PRO A 377 17.02 -19.75 5.77
CA PRO A 377 17.70 -21.02 5.49
C PRO A 377 17.54 -22.07 6.58
N SER A 378 17.44 -21.65 7.86
CA SER A 378 17.33 -22.58 8.99
C SER A 378 15.91 -23.10 9.20
N LEU A 379 14.91 -22.40 8.65
CA LEU A 379 13.50 -22.76 8.77
C LEU A 379 12.96 -23.47 7.54
N MET A 380 13.65 -23.35 6.40
CA MET A 380 13.31 -24.07 5.18
C MET A 380 13.47 -25.58 5.38
N ASP A 381 12.58 -26.36 4.78
CA ASP A 381 12.67 -27.81 4.70
C ASP A 381 14.04 -28.22 4.11
N PRO A 382 14.82 -29.09 4.80
CA PRO A 382 16.17 -29.43 4.38
C PRO A 382 16.25 -30.03 2.97
N ASP A 383 15.34 -30.93 2.61
CA ASP A 383 15.35 -31.61 1.31
C ASP A 383 15.03 -30.61 0.18
N VAL A 384 14.06 -29.72 0.41
CA VAL A 384 13.73 -28.63 -0.53
C VAL A 384 14.91 -27.66 -0.65
N ARG A 385 15.54 -27.30 0.46
CA ARG A 385 16.71 -26.41 0.48
C ARG A 385 17.87 -27.01 -0.29
N ASP A 386 18.23 -28.26 -0.04
CA ASP A 386 19.31 -28.97 -0.74
C ASP A 386 19.01 -29.09 -2.24
N LYS A 387 17.76 -29.39 -2.59
CA LYS A 387 17.32 -29.41 -3.99
C LYS A 387 17.50 -28.03 -4.64
N ILE A 388 17.14 -26.95 -3.98
CA ILE A 388 17.31 -25.58 -4.49
C ILE A 388 18.80 -25.24 -4.65
N LEU A 389 19.61 -25.49 -3.63
CA LEU A 389 21.02 -25.06 -3.53
C LEU A 389 22.00 -25.96 -4.29
N SER A 390 21.61 -27.17 -4.70
CA SER A 390 22.44 -28.04 -5.55
C SER A 390 22.64 -27.52 -6.99
N ARG A 391 21.92 -26.45 -7.36
CA ARG A 391 21.99 -25.84 -8.70
C ARG A 391 23.30 -25.06 -8.91
N PRO A 392 23.91 -25.08 -10.11
CA PRO A 392 25.07 -24.23 -10.41
C PRO A 392 24.83 -22.75 -10.13
N ARG A 393 23.64 -22.26 -10.47
CA ARG A 393 23.20 -20.88 -10.21
C ARG A 393 23.22 -20.49 -8.73
N ALA A 394 23.04 -21.45 -7.81
CA ALA A 394 23.13 -21.19 -6.38
C ALA A 394 24.54 -20.84 -5.94
N ARG A 395 25.57 -21.51 -6.48
CA ARG A 395 26.98 -21.18 -6.20
C ARG A 395 27.36 -19.80 -6.73
N GLU A 396 26.85 -19.43 -7.90
CA GLU A 396 27.04 -18.10 -8.47
C GLU A 396 26.42 -17.02 -7.58
N LEU A 397 25.19 -17.25 -7.10
CA LEU A 397 24.47 -16.30 -6.25
C LEU A 397 25.03 -16.25 -4.82
N GLU A 398 25.56 -17.34 -4.29
CA GLU A 398 26.24 -17.37 -2.99
C GLU A 398 27.50 -16.52 -2.99
N ALA A 399 28.28 -16.56 -4.08
CA ALA A 399 29.46 -15.70 -4.27
C ALA A 399 29.09 -14.27 -4.69
N TRP A 400 27.82 -14.00 -5.02
CA TRP A 400 27.38 -12.70 -5.50
C TRP A 400 27.09 -11.74 -4.34
N VAL A 401 27.85 -10.65 -4.30
CA VAL A 401 27.53 -9.50 -3.45
C VAL A 401 26.74 -8.50 -4.29
N PRO A 402 25.52 -8.11 -3.85
CA PRO A 402 24.78 -7.05 -4.52
C PRO A 402 25.63 -5.78 -4.63
N PRO A 403 25.71 -5.15 -5.81
CA PRO A 403 26.50 -3.94 -5.96
C PRO A 403 25.86 -2.80 -5.15
N GLU A 404 26.67 -2.17 -4.30
CA GLU A 404 26.32 -0.93 -3.59
C GLU A 404 27.14 0.23 -4.19
N PRO A 405 26.66 0.83 -5.30
CA PRO A 405 27.39 1.90 -5.95
C PRO A 405 27.44 3.16 -5.09
N SER A 406 28.51 3.92 -5.20
CA SER A 406 28.61 5.22 -4.53
C SER A 406 27.64 6.23 -5.16
N ILE A 407 27.36 7.35 -4.47
CA ILE A 407 26.50 8.39 -5.02
C ILE A 407 27.08 8.99 -6.30
N GLU A 408 28.40 9.08 -6.43
CA GLU A 408 29.09 9.53 -7.64
C GLU A 408 28.84 8.57 -8.81
N GLU A 409 28.88 7.26 -8.56
CA GLU A 409 28.60 6.25 -9.58
C GLU A 409 27.14 6.26 -10.01
N VAL A 410 26.22 6.43 -9.05
CA VAL A 410 24.80 6.58 -9.34
C VAL A 410 24.53 7.84 -10.15
N ARG A 411 25.15 8.99 -9.81
CA ARG A 411 25.06 10.21 -10.63
C ARG A 411 25.66 10.06 -12.01
N ARG A 412 26.77 9.33 -12.16
CA ARG A 412 27.35 9.01 -13.47
C ARG A 412 26.40 8.17 -14.33
N LYS A 413 25.72 7.20 -13.71
CA LYS A 413 24.82 6.26 -14.43
C LYS A 413 23.44 6.84 -14.73
N PHE A 414 22.82 7.52 -13.77
CA PHE A 414 21.43 7.98 -13.85
C PHE A 414 21.30 9.50 -13.96
N GLY A 415 22.35 10.26 -13.63
CA GLY A 415 22.35 11.71 -13.67
C GLY A 415 22.55 12.30 -15.08
N GLY A 416 23.09 13.50 -15.11
CA GLY A 416 23.33 14.29 -16.31
C GLY A 416 23.42 15.78 -15.97
N PRO A 417 23.83 16.65 -16.91
CA PRO A 417 23.86 18.09 -16.69
C PRO A 417 22.49 18.60 -16.22
N GLY A 418 22.46 19.29 -15.08
CA GLY A 418 21.24 19.91 -14.51
C GLY A 418 20.28 18.97 -13.79
N VAL A 419 20.59 17.68 -13.63
CA VAL A 419 19.73 16.72 -12.93
C VAL A 419 19.76 16.96 -11.43
N SER A 420 18.60 17.29 -10.85
CA SER A 420 18.45 17.49 -9.42
C SER A 420 18.44 16.16 -8.65
N ASP A 421 18.52 16.24 -7.33
CA ASP A 421 18.49 15.08 -6.44
C ASP A 421 17.13 14.38 -6.48
N GLU A 422 16.04 15.13 -6.59
CA GLU A 422 14.69 14.59 -6.72
C GLU A 422 14.52 13.86 -8.05
N GLU A 423 15.00 14.43 -9.15
CA GLU A 423 14.97 13.76 -10.45
C GLU A 423 15.86 12.51 -10.44
N LEU A 424 17.03 12.56 -9.81
CA LEU A 424 17.90 11.40 -9.66
C LEU A 424 17.17 10.24 -8.98
N VAL A 425 16.43 10.52 -7.90
CA VAL A 425 15.57 9.52 -7.23
C VAL A 425 14.56 8.94 -8.22
N LEU A 426 13.83 9.76 -8.97
CA LEU A 426 12.87 9.25 -9.97
C LEU A 426 13.55 8.38 -11.03
N ARG A 427 14.72 8.78 -11.52
CA ARG A 427 15.46 8.02 -12.55
C ARG A 427 15.95 6.67 -12.03
N VAL A 428 16.30 6.57 -10.75
CA VAL A 428 16.67 5.30 -10.11
C VAL A 428 15.45 4.39 -9.97
N TYR A 429 14.29 4.91 -9.55
CA TYR A 429 13.07 4.12 -9.35
C TYR A 429 12.35 3.74 -10.66
N ALA A 430 12.27 4.67 -11.60
CA ALA A 430 11.46 4.54 -12.81
C ALA A 430 12.31 4.34 -14.07
N GLY A 431 13.62 4.56 -14.04
CA GLY A 431 14.50 4.50 -15.20
C GLY A 431 14.59 5.83 -15.95
N VAL A 432 15.78 6.10 -16.51
CA VAL A 432 16.13 7.38 -17.16
C VAL A 432 15.17 7.73 -18.29
N ASP A 433 14.88 6.78 -19.19
CA ASP A 433 14.07 7.07 -20.39
C ASP A 433 12.61 7.37 -20.04
N ALA A 434 12.07 6.70 -19.02
CA ALA A 434 10.70 6.94 -18.57
C ALA A 434 10.55 8.35 -17.97
N VAL A 435 11.54 8.80 -17.20
CA VAL A 435 11.56 10.15 -16.62
C VAL A 435 11.77 11.22 -17.69
N LYS A 436 12.68 10.99 -18.64
CA LYS A 436 12.86 11.90 -19.79
C LYS A 436 11.58 12.04 -20.61
N ALA A 437 10.92 10.92 -20.91
CA ALA A 437 9.65 10.92 -21.64
C ALA A 437 8.55 11.67 -20.88
N LEU A 438 8.50 11.51 -19.55
CA LEU A 438 7.56 12.24 -18.70
C LEU A 438 7.78 13.75 -18.79
N PHE A 439 9.01 14.24 -18.61
CA PHE A 439 9.27 15.68 -18.66
C PHE A 439 9.17 16.28 -20.07
N ALA A 440 9.51 15.50 -21.10
CA ALA A 440 9.32 15.91 -22.49
C ALA A 440 7.83 16.06 -22.87
N ALA A 441 6.92 15.32 -22.22
CA ALA A 441 5.48 15.49 -22.41
C ALA A 441 4.95 16.82 -21.84
N GLY A 442 5.77 17.56 -21.09
CA GLY A 442 5.41 18.80 -20.44
C GLY A 442 4.61 18.60 -19.14
N PRO A 443 4.55 19.63 -18.27
CA PRO A 443 3.72 19.56 -17.08
C PRO A 443 2.25 19.41 -17.47
N ARG A 444 1.48 18.67 -16.67
CA ARG A 444 0.03 18.69 -16.83
C ARG A 444 -0.47 20.10 -16.53
N GLY A 445 -1.13 20.70 -17.53
CA GLY A 445 -1.61 22.08 -17.44
C GLY A 445 -2.60 22.28 -16.29
N GLU A 446 -3.51 21.32 -16.07
CA GLU A 446 -4.48 21.36 -14.97
C GLU A 446 -4.82 19.95 -14.47
N TYR A 447 -5.06 19.85 -13.17
CA TYR A 447 -5.67 18.69 -12.54
C TYR A 447 -7.13 19.05 -12.23
N PRO A 448 -8.14 18.38 -12.81
CA PRO A 448 -9.54 18.71 -12.56
C PRO A 448 -9.85 18.62 -11.06
N SER A 449 -10.22 19.74 -10.44
CA SER A 449 -10.63 19.77 -9.04
C SER A 449 -12.16 19.70 -8.91
N ALA A 450 -12.65 19.20 -7.78
CA ALA A 450 -14.07 19.23 -7.44
C ALA A 450 -14.64 20.67 -7.37
N THR A 451 -13.78 21.68 -7.31
CA THR A 451 -14.14 23.11 -7.30
C THR A 451 -14.33 23.70 -8.70
N GLN A 452 -14.14 22.93 -9.78
CA GLN A 452 -14.35 23.36 -11.17
C GLN A 452 -15.41 22.53 -11.90
N PRO A 453 -16.67 22.51 -11.43
CA PRO A 453 -17.75 21.76 -12.08
C PRO A 453 -17.97 22.16 -13.55
N TRP A 454 -17.62 23.41 -13.91
CA TRP A 454 -17.71 23.90 -15.29
C TRP A 454 -16.69 23.28 -16.24
N ALA A 455 -15.46 23.04 -15.79
CA ALA A 455 -14.44 22.41 -16.63
C ALA A 455 -14.83 20.97 -16.96
N LEU A 456 -15.34 20.23 -15.96
CA LEU A 456 -15.86 18.87 -16.13
C LEU A 456 -17.06 18.84 -17.09
N LEU A 457 -17.99 19.79 -16.97
CA LEU A 457 -19.13 19.90 -17.88
C LEU A 457 -18.66 20.15 -19.31
N VAL A 458 -17.74 21.10 -19.53
CA VAL A 458 -17.21 21.43 -20.86
C VAL A 458 -16.49 20.23 -21.47
N GLU A 459 -15.67 19.52 -20.69
CA GLU A 459 -14.95 18.33 -21.14
C GLU A 459 -15.92 17.21 -21.59
N GLU A 460 -16.96 16.93 -20.80
CA GLU A 460 -17.95 15.91 -21.11
C GLU A 460 -18.82 16.28 -22.32
N LEU A 461 -19.12 17.56 -22.50
CA LEU A 461 -19.81 18.04 -23.69
C LEU A 461 -18.92 17.96 -24.93
N ALA A 462 -17.62 18.26 -24.81
CA ALA A 462 -16.67 18.18 -25.92
C ALA A 462 -16.46 16.75 -26.45
N LYS A 463 -16.59 15.72 -25.59
CA LYS A 463 -16.52 14.31 -25.99
C LYS A 463 -17.73 13.86 -26.84
N ARG A 464 -18.85 14.56 -26.76
CA ARG A 464 -20.10 14.20 -27.43
C ARG A 464 -20.16 14.80 -28.83
N ARG A 465 -19.68 14.05 -29.84
CA ARG A 465 -19.68 14.45 -31.26
C ARG A 465 -21.07 14.67 -31.88
N LYS A 466 -22.14 14.30 -31.18
CA LYS A 466 -23.52 14.43 -31.65
C LYS A 466 -23.99 15.89 -31.68
N TYR A 467 -23.45 16.75 -30.82
CA TYR A 467 -23.88 18.14 -30.70
C TYR A 467 -22.89 19.05 -31.42
N THR A 468 -23.40 19.98 -32.22
CA THR A 468 -22.57 20.94 -32.97
C THR A 468 -22.56 22.32 -32.33
N HIS A 469 -23.48 22.59 -31.40
CA HIS A 469 -23.47 23.82 -30.62
C HIS A 469 -23.89 23.59 -29.16
N ILE A 470 -23.32 24.41 -28.28
CA ILE A 470 -23.64 24.50 -26.85
C ILE A 470 -23.95 25.96 -26.58
N HIS A 471 -25.12 26.25 -26.05
CA HIS A 471 -25.53 27.59 -25.62
C HIS A 471 -25.70 27.58 -24.11
N ILE A 472 -25.09 28.51 -23.38
CA ILE A 472 -25.16 28.55 -21.92
C ILE A 472 -25.53 29.98 -21.50
N GLU A 473 -26.59 30.18 -20.72
CA GLU A 473 -27.05 31.51 -20.33
C GLU A 473 -27.47 31.63 -18.86
N LYS A 474 -27.06 32.70 -18.16
CA LYS A 474 -27.41 33.05 -16.75
C LYS A 474 -27.66 34.56 -16.71
N PRO A 475 -28.61 35.08 -15.90
CA PRO A 475 -28.37 35.26 -14.46
C PRO A 475 -29.17 34.28 -13.58
N GLY A 476 -28.80 33.00 -13.63
CA GLY A 476 -29.47 31.94 -12.86
C GLY A 476 -29.11 30.54 -13.34
N PHE A 477 -29.47 30.17 -14.58
CA PHE A 477 -28.80 29.24 -15.54
C PHE A 477 -29.73 28.85 -16.66
N SER A 478 -29.12 28.48 -17.77
CA SER A 478 -29.68 27.93 -18.99
C SER A 478 -28.51 27.30 -19.71
N LEU A 479 -28.72 26.11 -20.28
CA LEU A 479 -27.74 25.33 -21.01
C LEU A 479 -28.51 24.51 -22.06
N THR A 480 -28.30 24.81 -23.34
CA THR A 480 -28.95 24.17 -24.49
C THR A 480 -27.90 23.46 -25.32
N LEU A 481 -28.15 22.19 -25.65
CA LEU A 481 -27.33 21.37 -26.54
C LEU A 481 -28.11 21.10 -27.82
N GLY A 482 -27.52 21.36 -28.98
CA GLY A 482 -28.21 21.14 -30.25
C GLY A 482 -27.30 20.75 -31.41
N THR A 483 -27.95 20.35 -32.50
CA THR A 483 -27.33 20.08 -33.80
C THR A 483 -27.63 21.24 -34.75
N ASN A 484 -27.02 21.29 -35.93
CA ASN A 484 -27.22 22.42 -36.86
C ASN A 484 -28.69 22.65 -37.27
N GLU A 485 -29.59 21.69 -37.02
CA GLU A 485 -31.03 21.78 -37.31
C GLU A 485 -31.85 22.46 -36.19
N SER A 486 -31.24 22.74 -35.02
CA SER A 486 -31.95 23.23 -33.83
C SER A 486 -31.56 24.65 -33.37
N ARG A 487 -31.02 25.49 -34.28
CA ARG A 487 -30.71 26.90 -33.95
C ARG A 487 -31.99 27.65 -33.54
N PRO A 488 -32.07 28.23 -32.34
CA PRO A 488 -33.15 29.17 -32.02
C PRO A 488 -32.97 30.40 -32.92
N THR A 489 -33.94 30.66 -33.78
CA THR A 489 -34.06 31.96 -34.45
C THR A 489 -34.35 32.99 -33.37
N GLY A 490 -33.41 33.90 -33.11
CA GLY A 490 -33.57 34.95 -32.12
C GLY A 490 -34.83 35.78 -32.39
N SER A 491 -35.66 35.96 -31.36
CA SER A 491 -36.62 37.06 -31.27
C SER A 491 -35.91 38.22 -30.57
N GLY A 492 -35.86 39.38 -31.23
CA GLY A 492 -35.24 40.61 -30.73
C GLY A 492 -36.03 41.32 -29.65
#